data_AF-A0A0J8YV35-F1
#
_entry.id   AF-A0A0J8YV35-F1
#
_cell.length_a   1.000
_cell.length_b   1.000
_cell.length_c   1.000
_cell.angle_alpha   90.00
_cell.angle_beta   90.00
_cell.angle_gamma   90.00
#
_symmetry.space_group_name_H-M   'P 1'
#
loop_
_entity.id
_entity.type
_entity.pdbx_description
1 polymer ?
#
loop_
_entity_poly.entity_id
_entity_poly.type
_entity_poly.pdbx_seq_one_letter_code
_entity_poly.pdbx_strand_id
1 'polypeptide(L)'
;MSLRKFISTCVWMVVGGIVGWLINSATVGKYNVINATCSVINTGVENKLIPQDQVRALGQASQKLLLNTAAGDAFQLNEQQIQAASNNSNCSQFMVGMSSH
;
A
#
# COMPACT_ATOMS: atom_id res chain seq x y z
N MET A 1 -0.19 -18.31 -41.52
CA MET A 1 0.72 -17.89 -40.43
C MET A 1 1.66 -19.05 -40.14
N SER A 2 2.99 -18.88 -40.20
CA SER A 2 3.94 -19.99 -39.96
C SER A 2 3.79 -20.51 -38.52
N LEU A 3 3.83 -21.83 -38.32
CA LEU A 3 3.70 -22.50 -37.02
C LEU A 3 4.62 -21.88 -35.95
N ARG A 4 5.82 -21.44 -36.35
CA ARG A 4 6.78 -20.74 -35.47
C ARG A 4 6.25 -19.41 -34.94
N LYS A 5 5.51 -18.65 -35.75
CA LYS A 5 4.91 -17.37 -35.34
C LYS A 5 3.75 -17.58 -34.36
N PHE A 6 2.95 -18.63 -34.56
CA PHE A 6 1.84 -18.96 -33.66
C PHE A 6 2.33 -19.36 -32.26
N ILE A 7 3.34 -20.24 -32.18
CA ILE A 7 3.95 -20.64 -30.91
C ILE A 7 4.57 -19.42 -30.20
N SER A 8 5.27 -18.55 -30.93
CA SER A 8 5.84 -17.33 -30.35
C SER A 8 4.76 -16.40 -29.78
N THR A 9 3.64 -16.21 -30.48
CA THR A 9 2.53 -15.39 -29.97
C THR A 9 1.91 -15.98 -28.70
N CYS A 10 1.72 -17.30 -28.62
CA CYS A 10 1.22 -17.95 -27.41
C CYS A 10 2.16 -17.75 -26.21
N VAL A 11 3.48 -17.86 -26.42
CA VAL A 11 4.47 -17.61 -25.35
C VAL A 11 4.38 -16.17 -24.86
N TRP A 12 4.34 -15.19 -25.77
CA TRP A 12 4.21 -13.77 -25.39
C TRP A 12 2.90 -13.46 -24.66
N MET A 13 1.81 -14.14 -25.01
CA MET A 13 0.51 -13.96 -24.35
C MET A 13 0.53 -14.51 -22.92
N VAL A 14 1.17 -15.67 -22.70
CA VAL A 14 1.36 -16.25 -21.36
C VAL A 14 2.28 -15.37 -20.51
N VAL A 15 3.42 -14.93 -21.07
CA VAL A 15 4.35 -14.03 -20.36
C VAL A 15 3.67 -12.70 -20.02
N GLY A 16 2.95 -12.10 -20.96
CA GLY A 16 2.17 -10.89 -20.73
C GLY A 16 1.10 -11.07 -19.65
N GLY A 17 0.41 -12.22 -19.65
CA GLY A 17 -0.58 -12.57 -18.63
C GLY A 17 0.03 -12.70 -17.23
N ILE A 18 1.17 -13.37 -17.11
CA ILE A 18 1.88 -13.53 -15.82
C ILE A 18 2.35 -12.18 -15.30
N VAL A 19 3.00 -11.37 -16.15
CA VAL A 19 3.49 -10.04 -15.77
C VAL A 19 2.34 -9.13 -15.36
N GLY A 20 1.25 -9.10 -16.13
CA GLY A 20 0.06 -8.32 -15.80
C GLY A 20 -0.56 -8.74 -14.47
N TRP A 21 -0.64 -10.05 -14.21
CA TRP A 21 -1.17 -10.57 -12.95
C TRP A 21 -0.31 -10.17 -11.75
N LEU A 22 1.02 -10.25 -11.86
CA LEU A 22 1.95 -9.87 -10.80
C LEU A 22 1.85 -8.38 -10.45
N ILE A 23 1.83 -7.50 -11.46
CA ILE A 23 1.71 -6.05 -11.26
C ILE A 23 0.37 -5.69 -10.64
N ASN A 24 -0.72 -6.27 -11.14
CA ASN A 24 -2.05 -6.02 -10.62
C ASN A 24 -2.18 -6.51 -9.17
N SER A 25 -1.66 -7.70 -8.87
CA SER A 25 -1.71 -8.27 -7.52
C SER A 25 -0.90 -7.44 -6.51
N ALA A 26 0.28 -6.95 -6.90
CA ALA A 26 1.09 -6.06 -6.06
C ALA A 26 0.40 -4.70 -5.83
N THR A 27 -0.18 -4.12 -6.88
CA THR A 27 -0.82 -2.80 -6.80
C THR A 27 -2.15 -2.86 -6.03
N VAL A 28 -3.04 -3.77 -6.41
CA VAL A 28 -4.35 -3.95 -5.76
C VAL A 28 -4.18 -4.41 -4.32
N GLY A 29 -3.21 -5.30 -4.05
CA GLY A 29 -2.85 -5.71 -2.69
C GLY A 29 -2.45 -4.52 -1.83
N LYS A 30 -1.56 -3.67 -2.33
CA LYS A 30 -1.14 -2.43 -1.65
C LYS A 30 -2.33 -1.52 -1.35
N TYR A 31 -3.17 -1.23 -2.35
CA TYR A 31 -4.35 -0.37 -2.16
C TYR A 31 -5.36 -0.96 -1.17
N ASN A 32 -5.63 -2.25 -1.22
CA ASN A 32 -6.58 -2.89 -0.32
C ASN A 32 -6.10 -2.87 1.14
N VAL A 33 -4.81 -3.12 1.37
CA VAL A 33 -4.20 -3.03 2.70
C VAL A 33 -4.33 -1.59 3.23
N ILE A 34 -3.93 -0.59 2.44
CA ILE A 34 -4.05 0.83 2.85
C ILE A 34 -5.50 1.19 3.16
N ASN A 35 -6.42 0.85 2.26
CA ASN A 35 -7.84 1.21 2.39
C ASN A 35 -8.48 0.58 3.63
N ALA A 36 -8.22 -0.71 3.87
CA ALA A 36 -8.74 -1.42 5.04
C ALA A 36 -8.19 -0.82 6.33
N THR A 37 -6.87 -0.62 6.42
CA THR A 37 -6.23 -0.02 7.61
C THR A 37 -6.74 1.39 7.86
N CYS A 38 -6.82 2.23 6.83
CA CYS A 38 -7.30 3.60 6.96
C CYS A 38 -8.78 3.68 7.34
N SER A 39 -9.62 2.76 6.85
CA SER A 39 -11.02 2.66 7.26
C SER A 39 -11.15 2.33 8.74
N VAL A 40 -10.33 1.38 9.24
CA VAL A 40 -10.30 1.01 10.67
C VAL A 40 -9.80 2.18 11.52
N ILE A 41 -8.75 2.88 11.10
CA ILE A 41 -8.21 4.04 11.83
C ILE A 41 -9.25 5.15 11.90
N ASN A 42 -9.88 5.50 10.77
CA ASN A 42 -10.93 6.53 10.75
C ASN A 42 -12.08 6.15 11.67
N THR A 43 -12.56 4.91 11.59
CA THR A 43 -13.62 4.40 12.49
C THR A 43 -13.19 4.49 13.96
N GLY A 44 -11.94 4.15 14.25
CA GLY A 44 -11.37 4.25 15.60
C GLY A 44 -11.31 5.69 16.11
N VAL A 45 -10.93 6.65 15.27
CA VAL A 45 -10.89 8.07 15.63
C VAL A 45 -12.31 8.63 15.80
N GLU A 46 -13.22 8.36 14.86
CA GLU A 46 -14.61 8.80 14.90
C GLU A 46 -15.35 8.31 16.15
N ASN A 47 -15.08 7.07 16.57
CA ASN A 47 -15.66 6.47 17.77
C ASN A 47 -14.84 6.74 19.04
N LYS A 48 -13.85 7.65 18.99
CA LYS A 48 -13.00 8.06 20.12
C LYS A 48 -12.21 6.91 20.76
N LEU A 49 -11.97 5.83 20.02
CA LEU A 49 -11.11 4.72 20.44
C LEU A 49 -9.63 5.07 20.29
N ILE A 50 -9.31 5.92 19.31
CA ILE A 50 -7.96 6.40 19.03
C ILE A 50 -7.99 7.93 18.99
N PRO A 51 -7.22 8.62 19.83
CA PRO A 51 -7.07 10.07 19.72
C PRO A 51 -6.39 10.44 18.39
N GLN A 52 -6.90 11.47 17.70
CA GLN A 52 -6.38 11.87 16.39
C GLN A 52 -4.88 12.23 16.43
N ASP A 53 -4.42 12.85 17.51
CA ASP A 53 -3.02 13.21 17.75
C ASP A 53 -2.09 12.00 17.89
N GLN A 54 -2.63 10.83 18.25
CA GLN A 54 -1.86 9.59 18.41
C GLN A 54 -1.74 8.78 17.11
N VAL A 55 -2.49 9.11 16.06
CA VAL A 55 -2.54 8.31 14.83
C VAL A 55 -1.17 8.21 14.15
N ARG A 56 -0.37 9.29 14.16
CA ARG A 56 1.00 9.26 13.62
C ARG A 56 1.93 8.37 14.45
N ALA A 57 1.84 8.47 15.77
CA ALA A 57 2.63 7.62 16.69
C ALA A 57 2.24 6.14 16.55
N LEU A 58 0.96 5.86 16.32
CA LEU A 58 0.48 4.51 16.02
C LEU A 58 1.13 3.97 14.74
N GLY A 59 1.20 4.78 13.67
CA GLY A 59 1.93 4.42 12.45
C GLY A 59 3.40 4.09 12.70
N GLN A 60 4.09 4.91 13.50
CA GLN A 60 5.49 4.65 13.88
C GLN A 60 5.66 3.37 14.71
N ALA A 61 4.71 3.07 15.59
CA ALA A 61 4.72 1.83 16.36
C ALA A 61 4.44 0.61 15.47
N SER A 62 3.49 0.72 14.54
CA SER A 62 3.16 -0.33 13.57
C SER A 62 4.32 -0.61 12.61
N GLN A 63 5.09 0.41 12.21
CA GLN A 63 6.29 0.25 11.36
C GLN A 63 7.27 -0.75 11.97
N LYS A 64 7.51 -0.67 13.28
CA LYS A 64 8.45 -1.56 13.99
C LYS A 64 8.03 -3.03 13.94
N LEU A 65 6.73 -3.29 13.90
CA LEU A 65 6.16 -4.64 13.84
C LEU A 65 6.06 -5.17 12.40
N LEU A 66 5.91 -4.28 11.43
CA LEU A 66 5.66 -4.60 10.02
C LEU A 66 6.89 -4.37 9.13
N LEU A 67 8.05 -4.09 9.72
CA LEU A 67 9.30 -3.88 9.00
C LEU A 67 9.62 -5.09 8.12
N ASN A 68 9.99 -4.85 6.86
CA ASN A 68 10.30 -5.87 5.86
C ASN A 68 9.13 -6.83 5.55
N THR A 69 7.89 -6.41 5.80
CA THR A 69 6.69 -7.15 5.37
C THR A 69 6.03 -6.44 4.19
N ALA A 70 5.33 -7.19 3.34
CA ALA A 70 4.55 -6.62 2.24
C ALA A 70 3.53 -5.57 2.72
N ALA A 71 3.00 -5.72 3.94
CA ALA A 71 2.11 -4.75 4.56
C ALA A 71 2.87 -3.47 4.95
N GLY A 72 4.06 -3.56 5.54
CA GLY A 72 4.89 -2.39 5.84
C GLY A 72 5.31 -1.63 4.58
N ASP A 73 5.77 -2.35 3.55
CA ASP A 73 6.18 -1.79 2.26
C ASP A 73 5.02 -1.15 1.51
N ALA A 74 3.78 -1.61 1.75
CA ALA A 74 2.57 -0.99 1.24
C ALA A 74 2.36 0.44 1.77
N PHE A 75 2.94 0.82 2.91
CA PHE A 75 2.77 2.15 3.48
C PHE A 75 3.96 3.08 3.27
N GLN A 76 5.06 2.61 2.65
CA GLN A 76 6.21 3.46 2.37
C GLN A 76 5.86 4.59 1.40
N LEU A 77 6.11 5.80 1.86
CA LEU A 77 5.99 7.06 1.12
C LEU A 77 7.37 7.62 0.81
N ASN A 78 7.50 8.28 -0.34
CA ASN A 78 8.66 9.12 -0.65
C ASN A 78 8.53 10.52 0.00
N GLU A 79 9.60 11.30 -0.01
CA GLU A 79 9.63 12.63 0.63
C GLU A 79 8.56 13.58 0.09
N GLN A 80 8.30 13.56 -1.22
CA GLN A 80 7.27 14.39 -1.84
C GLN A 80 5.87 14.01 -1.35
N GLN A 81 5.61 12.71 -1.19
CA GLN A 81 4.34 12.19 -0.66
C GLN A 81 4.16 12.52 0.83
N ILE A 82 5.25 12.52 1.61
CA ILE A 82 5.23 12.94 3.01
C ILE A 82 4.89 14.43 3.12
N GLN A 83 5.48 15.28 2.25
CA GLN A 83 5.21 16.71 2.23
C GLN A 83 3.79 17.04 1.74
N ALA A 84 3.26 16.24 0.81
CA ALA A 84 1.90 16.37 0.31
C ALA A 84 0.84 15.73 1.22
N ALA A 85 1.25 15.02 2.26
CA ALA A 85 0.34 14.35 3.18
C ALA A 85 -0.51 15.38 3.95
N SER A 86 -1.82 15.19 3.95
CA SER A 86 -2.72 16.09 4.67
C SER A 86 -2.54 15.94 6.18
N ASN A 87 -2.30 17.06 6.87
CA ASN A 87 -2.24 17.13 8.34
C ASN A 87 -3.59 16.82 9.00
N ASN A 88 -4.69 16.98 8.25
CA ASN A 88 -6.05 16.76 8.75
C ASN A 88 -6.60 15.36 8.45
N SER A 89 -5.86 14.52 7.72
CA SER A 89 -6.28 13.16 7.38
C SER A 89 -5.62 12.16 8.33
N ASN A 90 -6.44 11.43 9.11
CA ASN A 90 -5.93 10.38 10.01
C ASN A 90 -5.11 9.34 9.24
N CYS A 91 -5.62 8.89 8.09
CA CYS A 91 -4.93 7.98 7.20
C CYS A 91 -3.57 8.53 6.77
N SER A 92 -3.51 9.77 6.31
CA SER A 92 -2.25 10.39 5.87
C SER A 92 -1.23 10.49 7.02
N GLN A 93 -1.67 10.85 8.23
CA GLN A 93 -0.81 10.90 9.41
C GLN A 93 -0.29 9.52 9.83
N PHE A 94 -1.13 8.48 9.72
CA PHE A 94 -0.70 7.10 9.94
C PHE A 94 0.35 6.67 8.91
N MET A 95 0.12 6.95 7.63
CA MET A 95 1.05 6.59 6.55
C MET A 95 2.41 7.29 6.70
N VAL A 96 2.41 8.57 7.10
CA VAL A 96 3.65 9.30 7.43
C VAL A 96 4.37 8.64 8.61
N GLY A 97 3.63 8.21 9.63
CA GLY A 97 4.18 7.43 10.74
C GLY A 97 4.81 6.11 10.29
N MET A 98 4.12 5.36 9.42
CA MET A 98 4.60 4.11 8.83
C MET A 98 5.84 4.30 7.94
N SER A 99 6.01 5.48 7.37
CA SER A 99 7.17 5.84 6.52
C SER A 99 8.33 6.46 7.29
N SER A 100 8.20 6.59 8.61
CA SER A 100 9.27 7.13 9.46
C SER A 100 10.35 6.07 9.64
N HIS A 101 11.47 6.20 8.91
CA HIS A 101 12.71 5.44 9.10
C HIS A 101 13.69 6.22 9.96
#